data_AF-Q0UV14-F1
#
_entry.id   AF-Q0UV14-F1
#
_cell.length_a   1.000
_cell.length_b   1.000
_cell.length_c   1.000
_cell.angle_alpha   90.00
_cell.angle_beta   90.00
_cell.angle_gamma   90.00
#
_symmetry.space_group_name_H-M   'P 1'
#
loop_
_entity.id
_entity.type
_entity.pdbx_description
1 polymer ?
#
loop_
_entity_poly.entity_id
_entity_poly.type
_entity_poly.pdbx_seq_one_letter_code
_entity_poly.pdbx_strand_id
1 'polypeptide(L)'
;MHLRGPMNVSQLAVYQLPGDMHTLQKRHTVPFYNRQRATEKRKTNTKKLLQQSALAKPSHRRTLTVTSEPNEEPQGTPTTKQADTAPGRGSIRRAADWNRVAYYTSASPADATGLSFLANLGDPRKSGTFDYAFGNSLSYVSSNGGVVAPESMPFDGTLATSEREIAVFSDKACDQDCPYWRPNATSHFGWAGSSKAFFIEFQMDHYQNTGTDQGMISDAPAWWFLNAAIPRILQYGSDRNNVPCSCWSTGCGEFDAFEVLGKGEERAKSTLHRQGNLEGGDSNYFRRPVGRMLKFAVIWTFPNITALVLDDDFDFSESLSDDQIRQLVSYDPDSWVHSLFAIGD
;
A
#
# COMPACT_ATOMS: atom_id res chain seq x y z
N MET A 1 2.81 5.84 -1.62
CA MET A 1 1.84 6.96 -1.58
C MET A 1 2.08 7.84 -2.80
N HIS A 2 1.14 8.67 -3.17
CA HIS A 2 1.20 9.52 -4.36
C HIS A 2 0.69 10.91 -4.01
N LEU A 3 1.29 11.95 -4.60
CA LEU A 3 0.96 13.35 -4.38
C LEU A 3 0.67 14.01 -5.73
N ARG A 4 -0.39 14.81 -5.83
CA ARG A 4 -0.74 15.62 -7.00
C ARG A 4 -0.91 17.08 -6.60
N GLY A 5 -0.35 18.01 -7.38
CA GLY A 5 -0.51 19.44 -7.14
C GLY A 5 -1.90 19.99 -7.55
N PRO A 6 -2.18 21.29 -7.32
CA PRO A 6 -1.35 22.27 -6.62
C PRO A 6 -1.19 22.03 -5.11
N MET A 7 0.04 21.76 -4.67
CA MET A 7 0.33 21.45 -3.27
C MET A 7 1.77 21.85 -2.90
N ASN A 8 1.91 22.52 -1.74
CA ASN A 8 3.20 22.64 -1.05
C ASN A 8 3.22 21.61 0.08
N VAL A 9 4.29 20.83 0.22
CA VAL A 9 4.48 19.81 1.26
C VAL A 9 5.75 20.14 2.04
N SER A 10 5.61 20.45 3.32
CA SER A 10 6.72 20.81 4.21
C SER A 10 7.30 19.61 4.95
N GLN A 11 6.48 18.59 5.25
CA GLN A 11 6.92 17.36 5.92
C GLN A 11 6.13 16.12 5.44
N LEU A 12 6.81 14.97 5.43
CA LEU A 12 6.19 13.64 5.36
C LEU A 12 6.85 12.73 6.39
N ALA A 13 6.08 11.86 7.04
CA ALA A 13 6.59 10.83 7.95
C ALA A 13 5.87 9.50 7.71
N VAL A 14 6.59 8.39 7.83
CA VAL A 14 6.01 7.03 7.77
C VAL A 14 6.44 6.24 9.00
N TYR A 15 5.47 5.60 9.65
CA TYR A 15 5.64 4.83 10.87
C TYR A 15 5.24 3.37 10.66
N GLN A 16 5.98 2.45 11.27
CA GLN A 16 5.64 1.03 11.34
C GLN A 16 5.94 0.47 12.74
N LEU A 17 5.19 -0.58 13.12
CA LEU A 17 5.55 -1.40 14.26
C LEU A 17 6.77 -2.29 13.91
N PRO A 18 7.71 -2.54 14.84
CA PRO A 18 8.88 -3.41 14.60
C PRO A 18 8.54 -4.79 14.03
N GLY A 19 7.41 -5.37 14.44
CA GLY A 19 6.93 -6.66 13.95
C GLY A 19 6.44 -6.64 12.49
N ASP A 20 6.00 -5.48 11.98
CA ASP A 20 5.48 -5.33 10.61
C ASP A 20 6.57 -4.93 9.58
N MET A 21 7.73 -4.45 10.04
CA MET A 21 8.88 -4.15 9.16
C MET A 21 9.40 -5.37 8.40
N HIS A 22 9.22 -6.58 8.93
CA HIS A 22 9.73 -7.83 8.37
C HIS A 22 8.66 -8.69 7.63
N THR A 23 7.40 -8.25 7.57
CA THR A 23 6.30 -9.05 6.99
C THR A 23 6.17 -8.96 5.45
N LEU A 24 7.28 -8.66 4.75
CA LEU A 24 7.39 -8.83 3.29
C LEU A 24 7.26 -10.30 2.84
N GLN A 25 7.34 -11.27 3.75
CA GLN A 25 7.14 -12.69 3.43
C GLN A 25 5.73 -12.97 2.92
N LYS A 26 5.61 -13.10 1.59
CA LYS A 26 4.60 -13.85 0.84
C LYS A 26 3.22 -13.95 1.53
N ARG A 27 2.47 -12.84 1.56
CA ARG A 27 1.00 -12.94 1.60
C ARG A 27 0.56 -13.73 0.37
N HIS A 28 0.27 -15.01 0.56
CA HIS A 28 -0.36 -15.88 -0.44
C HIS A 28 -1.85 -15.54 -0.60
N THR A 29 -2.19 -14.25 -0.68
CA THR A 29 -3.46 -13.77 -1.23
C THR A 29 -3.44 -14.00 -2.73
N VAL A 30 -3.62 -15.25 -3.11
CA VAL A 30 -3.98 -15.65 -4.47
C VAL A 30 -5.30 -14.93 -4.77
N PRO A 31 -5.37 -13.97 -5.72
CA PRO A 31 -6.61 -13.28 -6.03
C PRO A 31 -7.71 -14.30 -6.31
N PHE A 32 -8.93 -14.05 -5.85
CA PHE A 32 -10.03 -15.03 -5.86
C PHE A 32 -10.21 -15.72 -7.24
N TYR A 33 -10.03 -14.95 -8.31
CA TYR A 33 -9.97 -15.40 -9.71
C TYR A 33 -8.97 -16.55 -9.99
N ASN A 34 -7.76 -16.47 -9.42
CA ASN A 34 -6.74 -17.50 -9.59
C ASN A 34 -7.07 -18.78 -8.81
N ARG A 35 -7.88 -18.72 -7.74
CA ARG A 35 -8.36 -19.92 -7.03
C ARG A 35 -9.37 -20.70 -7.88
N GLN A 36 -10.26 -20.02 -8.61
CA GLN A 36 -11.15 -20.67 -9.57
C GLN A 36 -10.36 -21.29 -10.73
N ARG A 37 -9.46 -20.54 -11.40
CA ARG A 37 -8.63 -21.09 -12.49
C ARG A 37 -7.72 -22.24 -12.05
N ALA A 38 -7.19 -22.22 -10.83
CA ALA A 38 -6.41 -23.31 -10.27
C ALA A 38 -7.26 -24.56 -9.99
N THR A 39 -8.48 -24.39 -9.43
CA THR A 39 -9.40 -25.51 -9.20
C THR A 39 -9.98 -26.06 -10.51
N GLU A 40 -10.22 -25.24 -11.52
CA GLU A 40 -10.57 -25.70 -12.87
C GLU A 40 -9.43 -26.46 -13.54
N LYS A 41 -8.20 -25.92 -13.56
CA LYS A 41 -7.04 -26.68 -14.07
C LYS A 41 -6.86 -28.02 -13.36
N ARG A 42 -7.10 -28.07 -12.03
CA ARG A 42 -7.05 -29.32 -11.25
C ARG A 42 -8.18 -30.29 -11.66
N LYS A 43 -9.42 -29.82 -11.79
CA LYS A 43 -10.57 -30.62 -12.29
C LYS A 43 -10.35 -31.14 -13.72
N THR A 44 -9.81 -30.31 -14.62
CA THR A 44 -9.53 -30.69 -16.01
C THR A 44 -8.39 -31.71 -16.09
N ASN A 45 -7.33 -31.55 -15.28
CA ASN A 45 -6.28 -32.57 -15.18
C ASN A 45 -6.79 -33.89 -14.60
N THR A 46 -7.63 -33.86 -13.56
CA THR A 46 -8.27 -35.08 -13.02
C THR A 46 -9.18 -35.76 -14.06
N LYS A 47 -9.97 -35.00 -14.83
CA LYS A 47 -10.75 -35.56 -15.95
C LYS A 47 -9.84 -36.17 -17.03
N LYS A 48 -8.73 -35.51 -17.39
CA LYS A 48 -7.78 -36.01 -18.39
C LYS A 48 -7.09 -37.30 -17.95
N LEU A 49 -6.76 -37.40 -16.65
CA LEU A 49 -6.18 -38.62 -16.05
C LEU A 49 -7.19 -39.79 -16.07
N LEU A 50 -8.45 -39.52 -15.67
CA LEU A 50 -9.53 -40.51 -15.71
C LEU A 50 -9.84 -40.99 -17.14
N GLN A 51 -9.73 -40.10 -18.13
CA GLN A 51 -9.94 -40.43 -19.54
C GLN A 51 -8.77 -41.23 -20.15
N GLN A 52 -7.54 -41.04 -19.65
CA GLN A 52 -6.39 -41.87 -20.02
C GLN A 52 -6.43 -43.27 -19.37
N SER A 53 -6.95 -43.41 -18.14
CA SER A 53 -7.14 -44.71 -17.51
C SER A 53 -8.26 -45.58 -18.13
N ALA A 54 -9.14 -44.99 -18.95
CA ALA A 54 -10.28 -45.68 -19.56
C ALA A 54 -9.93 -46.50 -20.83
N LEU A 55 -8.66 -46.53 -21.26
CA LEU A 55 -8.22 -47.13 -22.53
C LEU A 55 -7.29 -48.35 -22.39
N ALA A 56 -7.03 -48.83 -21.17
CA ALA A 56 -6.22 -50.03 -20.93
C ALA A 56 -7.08 -51.28 -20.67
N LYS A 57 -6.99 -52.29 -21.56
CA LYS A 57 -7.56 -53.63 -21.32
C LYS A 57 -6.68 -54.44 -20.34
N PRO A 58 -7.24 -55.40 -19.58
CA PRO A 58 -6.58 -55.99 -18.41
C PRO A 58 -5.73 -57.24 -18.73
N SER A 59 -4.71 -57.50 -17.90
CA SER A 59 -4.09 -58.83 -17.81
C SER A 59 -3.43 -59.11 -16.43
N HIS A 60 -3.70 -60.32 -15.91
CA HIS A 60 -3.03 -61.09 -14.84
C HIS A 60 -2.67 -60.50 -13.44
N ARG A 61 -3.64 -60.59 -12.54
CA ARG A 61 -3.64 -61.37 -11.26
C ARG A 61 -2.30 -61.88 -10.68
N ARG A 62 -1.96 -61.42 -9.45
CA ARG A 62 -1.46 -62.24 -8.30
C ARG A 62 -1.57 -61.41 -7.00
N THR A 63 -2.48 -61.68 -6.03
CA THR A 63 -2.35 -62.58 -4.85
C THR A 63 -0.99 -62.52 -4.14
N LEU A 64 -0.83 -62.33 -2.81
CA LEU A 64 -1.70 -62.04 -1.62
C LEU A 64 -0.94 -60.97 -0.75
N THR A 65 -1.25 -60.55 0.48
CA THR A 65 -2.19 -60.95 1.57
C THR A 65 -2.48 -59.72 2.47
N VAL A 66 -3.51 -59.77 3.34
CA VAL A 66 -3.69 -58.89 4.52
C VAL A 66 -4.14 -59.74 5.71
N THR A 67 -3.62 -59.47 6.91
CA THR A 67 -4.07 -60.06 8.19
C THR A 67 -4.26 -58.97 9.25
N SER A 68 -5.54 -58.67 9.51
CA SER A 68 -6.17 -58.38 10.82
C SER A 68 -5.41 -57.62 11.92
N GLU A 69 -5.97 -56.44 12.25
CA GLU A 69 -6.34 -55.91 13.59
C GLU A 69 -6.53 -56.97 14.72
N PRO A 70 -6.45 -56.63 16.05
CA PRO A 70 -7.15 -55.45 16.63
C PRO A 70 -6.58 -54.74 17.90
N ASN A 71 -7.17 -53.56 18.16
CA ASN A 71 -7.59 -52.92 19.43
C ASN A 71 -6.97 -53.27 20.81
N GLU A 72 -6.57 -52.24 21.59
CA GLU A 72 -7.03 -51.89 22.98
C GLU A 72 -6.03 -51.06 23.83
N GLU A 73 -6.58 -50.13 24.63
CA GLU A 73 -6.00 -49.40 25.79
C GLU A 73 -6.30 -50.22 27.10
N PRO A 74 -5.94 -49.86 28.38
CA PRO A 74 -5.46 -48.58 28.94
C PRO A 74 -4.41 -48.64 30.13
N GLN A 75 -4.13 -47.46 30.74
CA GLN A 75 -3.73 -47.16 32.15
C GLN A 75 -2.35 -47.54 32.76
N GLY A 76 -1.69 -46.59 33.46
CA GLY A 76 -0.65 -46.87 34.50
C GLY A 76 0.38 -45.76 34.87
N THR A 77 0.14 -45.01 35.95
CA THR A 77 0.96 -43.96 36.66
C THR A 77 2.22 -44.44 37.44
N PRO A 78 3.04 -43.62 38.20
CA PRO A 78 3.26 -42.13 38.33
C PRO A 78 4.75 -41.64 38.57
N THR A 79 4.92 -40.37 39.02
CA THR A 79 6.03 -39.73 39.83
C THR A 79 7.06 -38.91 39.01
N THR A 80 7.51 -37.67 39.36
CA THR A 80 7.79 -37.04 40.68
C THR A 80 7.60 -35.50 40.67
N LYS A 81 7.50 -34.87 41.86
CA LYS A 81 7.37 -33.41 42.06
C LYS A 81 8.72 -32.66 42.05
N GLN A 82 8.71 -31.43 41.53
CA GLN A 82 9.56 -30.32 42.00
C GLN A 82 8.69 -29.07 42.15
N ALA A 83 9.01 -28.21 43.12
CA ALA A 83 8.27 -26.99 43.41
C ALA A 83 9.24 -25.81 43.38
N ASP A 84 8.87 -24.72 42.71
CA ASP A 84 9.59 -23.44 42.85
C ASP A 84 8.70 -22.23 42.55
N THR A 85 8.81 -21.23 43.44
CA THR A 85 8.45 -19.80 43.32
C THR A 85 7.06 -19.35 42.84
N ALA A 86 6.52 -18.36 43.57
CA ALA A 86 5.28 -17.65 43.27
C ALA A 86 5.38 -16.81 41.96
N PRO A 87 4.26 -16.56 41.27
CA PRO A 87 4.25 -15.72 40.07
C PRO A 87 4.57 -14.27 40.45
N GLY A 88 5.76 -13.81 40.05
CA GLY A 88 6.06 -12.39 40.01
C GLY A 88 5.02 -11.66 39.15
N ARG A 89 4.62 -10.45 39.56
CA ARG A 89 3.70 -9.59 38.79
C ARG A 89 4.12 -9.59 37.33
N GLY A 90 3.23 -10.06 36.45
CA GLY A 90 3.51 -10.12 35.03
C GLY A 90 3.99 -8.76 34.55
N SER A 91 5.14 -8.73 33.88
CA SER A 91 5.56 -7.55 33.14
C SER A 91 4.43 -7.20 32.18
N ILE A 92 3.82 -6.03 32.36
CA ILE A 92 2.96 -5.46 31.35
C ILE A 92 3.85 -5.39 30.11
N ARG A 93 3.56 -6.21 29.09
CA ARG A 93 4.22 -6.08 27.80
C ARG A 93 3.86 -4.69 27.31
N ARG A 94 4.77 -3.74 27.47
CA ARG A 94 4.65 -2.41 26.88
C ARG A 94 4.39 -2.65 25.41
N ALA A 95 3.29 -2.10 24.89
CA ALA A 95 3.00 -2.20 23.48
C ALA A 95 4.22 -1.64 22.71
N ALA A 96 4.57 -2.27 21.59
CA ALA A 96 5.74 -1.84 20.85
C ALA A 96 5.51 -0.44 20.30
N ASP A 97 6.47 0.46 20.51
CA ASP A 97 6.40 1.82 19.98
C ASP A 97 6.46 1.79 18.44
N TRP A 98 5.75 2.73 17.83
CA TRP A 98 5.70 2.92 16.38
C TRP A 98 6.89 3.78 15.96
N ASN A 99 7.81 3.22 15.18
CA ASN A 99 9.04 3.92 14.79
C ASN A 99 8.87 4.62 13.44
N ARG A 100 9.39 5.84 13.33
CA ARG A 100 9.48 6.61 12.08
C ARG A 100 10.53 5.96 11.17
N VAL A 101 10.08 5.15 10.22
CA VAL A 101 10.93 4.41 9.27
C VAL A 101 11.30 5.24 8.03
N ALA A 102 10.60 6.35 7.80
CA ALA A 102 10.89 7.28 6.72
C ALA A 102 10.46 8.70 7.11
N TYR A 103 11.22 9.71 6.68
CA TYR A 103 10.96 11.12 6.96
C TYR A 103 11.46 12.01 5.82
N TYR A 104 10.75 13.11 5.57
CA TYR A 104 11.12 14.15 4.62
C TYR A 104 10.80 15.53 5.19
N THR A 105 11.62 16.51 4.85
CA THR A 105 11.32 17.94 5.06
C THR A 105 11.75 18.81 3.88
N SER A 106 10.95 19.83 3.58
CA SER A 106 11.27 20.86 2.56
C SER A 106 12.16 21.99 3.09
N ALA A 107 12.58 21.95 4.36
CA ALA A 107 13.47 22.95 4.94
C ALA A 107 14.77 23.02 4.12
N SER A 108 15.22 24.21 3.70
CA SER A 108 16.30 24.34 2.72
C SER A 108 17.69 24.06 3.32
N PRO A 109 18.52 23.15 2.75
CA PRO A 109 18.24 22.29 1.59
C PRO A 109 17.35 21.09 1.98
N ALA A 110 16.35 20.79 1.16
CA ALA A 110 15.39 19.73 1.45
C ALA A 110 16.08 18.36 1.63
N ASP A 111 15.57 17.57 2.58
CA ASP A 111 16.19 16.31 3.01
C ASP A 111 15.15 15.19 3.15
N ALA A 112 15.59 13.94 2.90
CA ALA A 112 14.74 12.76 2.94
C ALA A 112 15.54 11.50 3.32
N THR A 113 15.01 10.74 4.28
CA THR A 113 15.53 9.42 4.70
C THR A 113 14.42 8.38 4.58
N GLY A 114 14.73 7.17 4.08
CA GLY A 114 13.74 6.10 3.95
C GLY A 114 12.73 6.30 2.80
N LEU A 115 12.98 7.26 1.89
CA LEU A 115 12.07 7.66 0.81
C LEU A 115 12.75 7.67 -0.56
N SER A 116 12.00 7.31 -1.59
CA SER A 116 12.37 7.57 -3.00
C SER A 116 11.23 8.23 -3.75
N PHE A 117 11.57 9.30 -4.49
CA PHE A 117 10.63 10.11 -5.26
C PHE A 117 10.69 9.73 -6.74
N LEU A 118 9.55 9.32 -7.29
CA LEU A 118 9.40 8.80 -8.64
C LEU A 118 8.25 9.48 -9.37
N ALA A 119 8.21 9.39 -10.71
CA ALA A 119 7.02 9.69 -11.51
C ALA A 119 6.98 8.81 -12.76
N ASN A 120 5.84 8.74 -13.45
CA ASN A 120 5.66 7.97 -14.69
C ASN A 120 6.26 8.70 -15.91
N LEU A 121 7.58 8.94 -15.88
CA LEU A 121 8.32 9.76 -16.86
C LEU A 121 9.48 9.02 -17.57
N GLY A 122 9.61 7.70 -17.37
CA GLY A 122 10.70 6.82 -17.85
C GLY A 122 11.53 7.27 -19.06
N ASP A 123 12.82 7.57 -18.84
CA ASP A 123 13.82 7.78 -19.89
C ASP A 123 14.95 6.74 -19.75
N PRO A 124 15.08 5.76 -20.67
CA PRO A 124 16.13 4.73 -20.65
C PRO A 124 17.58 5.26 -20.57
N ARG A 125 17.81 6.55 -20.82
CA ARG A 125 19.14 7.20 -20.73
C ARG A 125 19.45 7.73 -19.32
N LYS A 126 18.49 7.70 -18.40
CA LYS A 126 18.61 8.19 -17.03
C LYS A 126 18.08 7.18 -16.02
N SER A 127 16.77 6.97 -15.98
CA SER A 127 16.11 6.01 -15.11
C SER A 127 14.70 5.70 -15.61
N GLY A 128 14.21 4.50 -15.31
CA GLY A 128 12.99 3.97 -15.93
C GLY A 128 13.14 3.64 -17.42
N THR A 129 12.01 3.33 -18.04
CA THR A 129 11.93 2.92 -19.44
C THR A 129 10.65 3.43 -20.11
N PHE A 130 10.66 3.50 -21.43
CA PHE A 130 9.48 3.74 -22.28
C PHE A 130 9.37 2.62 -23.32
N ASP A 131 8.14 2.17 -23.59
CA ASP A 131 7.85 1.36 -24.76
C ASP A 131 6.39 1.58 -25.22
N TYR A 132 6.10 1.25 -26.47
CA TYR A 132 4.75 1.40 -27.05
C TYR A 132 3.72 0.37 -26.56
N ALA A 133 4.09 -0.55 -25.67
CA ALA A 133 3.16 -1.47 -25.03
C ALA A 133 2.63 -0.93 -23.69
N PHE A 134 3.46 -0.25 -22.90
CA PHE A 134 3.13 0.18 -21.54
C PHE A 134 3.42 1.67 -21.26
N GLY A 135 3.78 2.46 -22.26
CA GLY A 135 4.11 3.88 -22.08
C GLY A 135 5.32 4.10 -21.18
N ASN A 136 5.36 5.23 -20.45
CA ASN A 136 6.40 5.52 -19.47
C ASN A 136 6.28 4.60 -18.24
N SER A 137 7.41 4.10 -17.73
CA SER A 137 7.47 3.52 -16.39
C SER A 137 7.72 4.59 -15.33
N LEU A 138 7.66 4.17 -14.07
CA LEU A 138 8.33 4.88 -12.98
C LEU A 138 9.81 5.14 -13.29
N SER A 139 10.25 6.34 -12.94
CA SER A 139 11.63 6.85 -13.01
C SER A 139 11.88 7.80 -11.84
N TYR A 140 13.12 7.97 -11.40
CA TYR A 140 13.47 9.03 -10.47
C TYR A 140 13.21 10.41 -11.08
N VAL A 141 12.93 11.38 -10.23
CA VAL A 141 12.68 12.78 -10.63
C VAL A 141 13.63 13.73 -9.92
N SER A 142 13.88 14.88 -10.55
CA SER A 142 14.52 16.03 -9.92
C SER A 142 13.69 16.57 -8.75
N SER A 143 14.29 17.38 -7.89
CA SER A 143 13.62 17.92 -6.69
C SER A 143 12.26 18.58 -6.94
N ASN A 144 12.01 19.18 -8.11
CA ASN A 144 10.70 19.75 -8.46
C ASN A 144 9.65 18.73 -8.94
N GLY A 145 9.92 17.43 -8.85
CA GLY A 145 9.05 16.33 -9.26
C GLY A 145 8.79 16.19 -10.78
N GLY A 146 9.28 17.12 -11.62
CA GLY A 146 8.79 17.29 -12.99
C GLY A 146 9.70 16.80 -14.12
N VAL A 147 10.96 16.42 -13.84
CA VAL A 147 11.94 16.01 -14.86
C VAL A 147 12.67 14.76 -14.41
N VAL A 148 12.90 13.81 -15.33
CA VAL A 148 13.64 12.56 -15.02
C VAL A 148 15.05 12.85 -14.51
N ALA A 149 15.41 12.20 -13.40
CA ALA A 149 16.76 12.15 -12.82
C ALA A 149 17.37 10.74 -12.97
N PRO A 150 18.70 10.58 -12.88
CA PRO A 150 19.34 9.26 -12.84
C PRO A 150 19.19 8.55 -11.49
N GLU A 151 18.95 9.30 -10.42
CA GLU A 151 18.93 8.86 -9.02
C GLU A 151 17.88 9.64 -8.21
N SER A 152 17.51 9.13 -7.03
CA SER A 152 16.53 9.80 -6.16
C SER A 152 17.11 11.09 -5.58
N MET A 153 16.37 12.18 -5.68
CA MET A 153 16.71 13.47 -5.10
C MET A 153 15.61 13.87 -4.09
N PRO A 154 15.95 14.52 -2.96
CA PRO A 154 14.93 15.09 -2.08
C PRO A 154 14.01 16.06 -2.85
N PHE A 155 12.71 15.93 -2.62
CA PHE A 155 11.68 16.78 -3.20
C PHE A 155 11.79 18.22 -2.65
N ASP A 156 11.63 19.26 -3.47
CA ASP A 156 11.77 20.66 -3.03
C ASP A 156 10.55 21.19 -2.27
N GLY A 157 9.46 20.43 -2.26
CA GLY A 157 8.24 20.74 -1.54
C GLY A 157 7.12 21.27 -2.41
N THR A 158 7.33 21.62 -3.69
CA THR A 158 6.28 22.29 -4.51
C THR A 158 5.83 21.47 -5.73
N LEU A 159 4.58 20.99 -5.70
CA LEU A 159 3.86 20.53 -6.90
C LEU A 159 2.98 21.67 -7.39
N ALA A 160 3.48 22.50 -8.31
CA ALA A 160 2.84 23.76 -8.68
C ALA A 160 1.44 23.63 -9.35
N THR A 161 1.16 22.55 -10.06
CA THR A 161 -0.09 22.32 -10.81
C THR A 161 -0.52 20.85 -10.74
N SER A 162 -1.72 20.52 -11.20
CA SER A 162 -2.20 19.12 -11.27
C SER A 162 -1.53 18.31 -12.38
N GLU A 163 -0.73 18.95 -13.25
CA GLU A 163 0.21 18.31 -14.18
C GLU A 163 1.47 17.73 -13.48
N ARG A 164 1.58 17.90 -12.17
CA ARG A 164 2.67 17.37 -11.34
C ARG A 164 2.09 16.33 -10.39
N GLU A 165 2.35 15.07 -10.71
CA GLU A 165 2.14 13.92 -9.83
C GLU A 165 3.49 13.26 -9.55
N ILE A 166 3.76 12.96 -8.28
CA ILE A 166 4.88 12.12 -7.86
C ILE A 166 4.38 10.91 -7.05
N ALA A 167 5.03 9.78 -7.25
CA ALA A 167 4.87 8.58 -6.45
C ALA A 167 6.04 8.48 -5.45
N VAL A 168 5.73 8.32 -4.17
CA VAL A 168 6.69 8.20 -3.08
C VAL A 168 6.66 6.78 -2.50
N PHE A 169 7.82 6.13 -2.54
CA PHE A 169 8.08 4.77 -2.07
C PHE A 169 9.09 4.80 -0.92
N SER A 170 9.37 3.64 -0.31
CA SER A 170 10.60 3.48 0.47
C SER A 170 11.83 3.64 -0.44
N ASP A 171 13.00 3.86 0.15
CA ASP A 171 14.30 3.85 -0.54
C ASP A 171 14.84 2.45 -0.87
N LYS A 172 14.15 1.38 -0.41
CA LYS A 172 14.50 0.01 -0.78
C LYS A 172 14.09 -0.26 -2.23
N ALA A 173 15.08 -0.29 -3.13
CA ALA A 173 14.90 -0.72 -4.51
C ALA A 173 14.34 -2.16 -4.62
N CYS A 174 13.59 -2.44 -5.68
CA CYS A 174 13.07 -3.78 -5.93
C CYS A 174 14.18 -4.79 -6.22
N ASP A 175 14.11 -5.91 -5.53
CA ASP A 175 14.97 -7.09 -5.67
C ASP A 175 14.10 -8.33 -5.93
N GLN A 176 14.67 -9.54 -5.75
CA GLN A 176 13.97 -10.81 -5.94
C GLN A 176 12.73 -10.99 -5.03
N ASP A 177 12.59 -10.21 -3.95
CA ASP A 177 11.44 -10.25 -3.04
C ASP A 177 10.29 -9.32 -3.50
N CYS A 178 10.49 -8.46 -4.52
CA CYS A 178 9.38 -7.78 -5.19
C CYS A 178 8.57 -8.79 -6.02
N PRO A 179 7.25 -8.99 -5.75
CA PRO A 179 6.49 -10.07 -6.41
C PRO A 179 6.47 -9.99 -7.93
N TYR A 180 6.48 -8.77 -8.48
CA TYR A 180 6.74 -8.45 -9.88
C TYR A 180 6.98 -6.93 -10.02
N TRP A 181 7.78 -6.54 -11.02
CA TRP A 181 7.90 -5.16 -11.51
C TRP A 181 8.23 -5.18 -13.01
N ARG A 182 7.95 -4.07 -13.70
CA ARG A 182 8.23 -3.94 -15.13
C ARG A 182 9.75 -3.98 -15.38
N PRO A 183 10.25 -4.81 -16.32
CA PRO A 183 11.67 -4.83 -16.67
C PRO A 183 12.18 -3.44 -17.08
N ASN A 184 13.39 -3.09 -16.63
CA ASN A 184 14.04 -1.79 -16.83
C ASN A 184 13.29 -0.56 -16.24
N ALA A 185 12.22 -0.75 -15.47
CA ALA A 185 11.62 0.33 -14.70
C ALA A 185 12.42 0.60 -13.42
N THR A 186 12.51 1.87 -12.99
CA THR A 186 12.90 2.17 -11.61
C THR A 186 11.75 1.73 -10.71
N SER A 187 12.02 0.90 -9.70
CA SER A 187 10.97 0.36 -8.84
C SER A 187 11.51 0.10 -7.45
N HIS A 188 10.66 0.36 -6.46
CA HIS A 188 10.97 0.29 -5.04
C HIS A 188 9.87 -0.45 -4.28
N PHE A 189 10.17 -0.88 -3.06
CA PHE A 189 9.16 -1.40 -2.15
C PHE A 189 8.25 -0.27 -1.63
N GLY A 190 6.97 -0.57 -1.49
CA GLY A 190 6.08 0.19 -0.61
C GLY A 190 6.13 -0.38 0.82
N TRP A 191 5.58 0.35 1.78
CA TRP A 191 5.50 -0.09 3.17
C TRP A 191 4.47 -1.22 3.35
N ALA A 192 4.97 -2.38 3.76
CA ALA A 192 4.18 -3.56 4.05
C ALA A 192 3.54 -3.49 5.45
N GLY A 193 2.98 -4.61 5.91
CA GLY A 193 2.37 -4.73 7.22
C GLY A 193 0.90 -4.33 7.30
N SER A 194 0.24 -4.89 8.32
CA SER A 194 -1.15 -4.55 8.69
C SER A 194 -1.23 -3.21 9.40
N SER A 195 -0.20 -2.85 10.18
CA SER A 195 -0.14 -1.64 10.98
C SER A 195 0.95 -0.71 10.47
N LYS A 196 0.54 0.48 9.99
CA LYS A 196 1.43 1.52 9.44
C LYS A 196 0.71 2.87 9.45
N ALA A 197 1.43 3.95 9.71
CA ALA A 197 0.88 5.30 9.67
C ALA A 197 1.70 6.20 8.75
N PHE A 198 1.04 7.18 8.15
CA PHE A 198 1.61 8.14 7.23
C PHE A 198 1.11 9.51 7.62
N PHE A 199 2.00 10.46 7.90
CA PHE A 199 1.65 11.84 8.23
C PHE A 199 2.20 12.78 7.17
N ILE A 200 1.50 13.88 6.92
CA ILE A 200 1.85 14.92 5.96
C ILE A 200 1.55 16.31 6.56
N GLU A 201 2.42 17.28 6.33
CA GLU A 201 2.15 18.70 6.53
C GLU A 201 2.18 19.41 5.17
N PHE A 202 1.10 20.12 4.83
CA PHE A 202 0.89 20.64 3.49
C PHE A 202 -0.07 21.84 3.40
N GLN A 203 0.01 22.55 2.29
CA GLN A 203 -0.85 23.65 1.86
C GLN A 203 -1.37 23.37 0.45
N MET A 204 -2.62 23.76 0.16
CA MET A 204 -3.29 23.50 -1.12
C MET A 204 -3.88 24.79 -1.71
N ASP A 205 -3.02 25.71 -2.16
CA ASP A 205 -3.46 26.91 -2.86
C ASP A 205 -4.10 26.61 -4.23
N HIS A 206 -4.83 27.57 -4.79
CA HIS A 206 -5.47 27.41 -6.10
C HIS A 206 -4.52 27.79 -7.24
N TYR A 207 -4.09 26.79 -8.03
CA TYR A 207 -3.38 27.00 -9.29
C TYR A 207 -3.93 26.09 -10.38
N GLN A 208 -4.10 26.67 -11.56
CA GLN A 208 -4.54 25.97 -12.77
C GLN A 208 -3.34 25.33 -13.46
N ASN A 209 -3.59 24.29 -14.27
CA ASN A 209 -2.58 23.76 -15.18
C ASN A 209 -2.13 24.81 -16.20
N THR A 210 -0.96 24.60 -16.78
CA THR A 210 -0.40 25.49 -17.80
C THR A 210 -0.93 25.17 -19.20
N GLY A 211 -1.38 26.20 -19.93
CA GLY A 211 -1.91 26.03 -21.29
C GLY A 211 -3.33 25.45 -21.33
N THR A 212 -3.53 24.36 -22.08
CA THR A 212 -4.83 23.68 -22.18
C THR A 212 -4.78 22.38 -21.40
N ASP A 213 -5.81 22.09 -20.60
CA ASP A 213 -5.85 20.88 -19.76
C ASP A 213 -5.77 19.54 -20.53
N GLN A 214 -6.06 19.52 -21.84
CA GLN A 214 -6.04 18.31 -22.70
C GLN A 214 -6.84 17.10 -22.17
N GLY A 215 -7.82 17.34 -21.29
CA GLY A 215 -8.60 16.28 -20.63
C GLY A 215 -8.03 15.83 -19.27
N MET A 216 -6.89 16.37 -18.84
CA MET A 216 -6.46 16.28 -17.45
C MET A 216 -7.34 17.15 -16.54
N ILE A 217 -7.34 16.79 -15.26
CA ILE A 217 -7.99 17.56 -14.20
C ILE A 217 -7.08 18.74 -13.78
N SER A 218 -7.68 19.88 -13.43
CA SER A 218 -7.01 21.15 -13.12
C SER A 218 -7.40 21.65 -11.73
N ASP A 219 -6.47 22.25 -10.99
CA ASP A 219 -6.70 22.81 -9.64
C ASP A 219 -7.22 21.77 -8.61
N ALA A 220 -6.71 20.55 -8.73
CA ALA A 220 -7.21 19.36 -8.10
C ALA A 220 -6.12 18.59 -7.33
N PRO A 221 -5.62 19.13 -6.21
CA PRO A 221 -4.61 18.44 -5.42
C PRO A 221 -5.13 17.17 -4.74
N ALA A 222 -4.21 16.23 -4.52
CA ALA A 222 -4.52 14.91 -3.97
C ALA A 222 -3.35 14.32 -3.17
N TRP A 223 -3.70 13.54 -2.15
CA TRP A 223 -2.80 12.58 -1.51
C TRP A 223 -3.49 11.22 -1.39
N TRP A 224 -2.89 10.20 -1.99
CA TRP A 224 -3.53 8.92 -2.23
C TRP A 224 -2.56 7.74 -2.21
N PHE A 225 -3.12 6.54 -2.08
CA PHE A 225 -2.39 5.33 -1.74
C PHE A 225 -2.77 4.17 -2.64
N LEU A 226 -1.92 3.91 -3.64
CA LEU A 226 -1.98 2.70 -4.44
C LEU A 226 -1.25 1.55 -3.76
N ASN A 227 -1.76 0.33 -3.93
CA ASN A 227 -0.96 -0.87 -3.74
C ASN A 227 0.24 -0.83 -4.70
N ALA A 228 1.46 -0.98 -4.17
CA ALA A 228 2.70 -0.84 -4.93
C ALA A 228 2.80 -1.73 -6.19
N ALA A 229 2.00 -2.80 -6.31
CA ALA A 229 1.92 -3.58 -7.56
C ALA A 229 1.33 -2.80 -8.76
N ILE A 230 0.52 -1.76 -8.52
CA ILE A 230 -0.06 -0.92 -9.58
C ILE A 230 1.04 -0.08 -10.28
N PRO A 231 1.70 0.89 -9.62
CA PRO A 231 2.70 1.74 -10.26
C PRO A 231 3.98 1.02 -10.69
N ARG A 232 4.33 -0.14 -10.09
CA ARG A 232 5.48 -0.97 -10.54
C ARG A 232 5.26 -1.66 -11.89
N ILE A 233 4.04 -1.66 -12.43
CA ILE A 233 3.71 -2.30 -13.72
C ILE A 233 3.24 -1.24 -14.71
N LEU A 234 2.05 -0.69 -14.45
CA LEU A 234 1.34 0.28 -15.26
C LEU A 234 0.29 0.91 -14.35
N GLN A 235 0.48 2.17 -13.96
CA GLN A 235 -0.50 2.89 -13.16
C GLN A 235 -1.74 3.25 -13.99
N TYR A 236 -1.50 3.80 -15.18
CA TYR A 236 -2.52 4.37 -16.06
C TYR A 236 -2.62 3.65 -17.39
N GLY A 237 -3.85 3.37 -17.85
CA GLY A 237 -4.14 2.82 -19.17
C GLY A 237 -4.08 1.29 -19.28
N SER A 238 -3.99 0.84 -20.53
CA SER A 238 -3.95 -0.56 -20.95
C SER A 238 -2.66 -0.86 -21.70
N ASP A 239 -2.38 -2.15 -21.96
CA ASP A 239 -1.35 -2.52 -22.93
C ASP A 239 -1.73 -2.13 -24.38
N ARG A 240 -0.79 -2.26 -25.32
CA ARG A 240 -1.04 -2.05 -26.76
C ARG A 240 -2.19 -2.84 -27.39
N ASN A 241 -2.69 -3.89 -26.74
CA ASN A 241 -3.82 -4.70 -27.18
C ASN A 241 -5.13 -4.29 -26.47
N ASN A 242 -5.11 -3.17 -25.74
CA ASN A 242 -6.15 -2.68 -24.86
C ASN A 242 -6.52 -3.64 -23.70
N VAL A 243 -5.54 -4.39 -23.20
CA VAL A 243 -5.69 -5.23 -21.99
C VAL A 243 -5.29 -4.42 -20.76
N PRO A 244 -6.15 -4.29 -19.72
CA PRO A 244 -5.76 -3.61 -18.49
C PRO A 244 -4.72 -4.44 -17.74
N CYS A 245 -3.49 -3.92 -17.65
CA CYS A 245 -2.39 -4.53 -16.90
C CYS A 245 -2.23 -3.95 -15.49
N SER A 246 -2.91 -2.84 -15.19
CA SER A 246 -3.03 -2.34 -13.82
C SER A 246 -3.91 -3.27 -12.99
N CYS A 247 -3.35 -3.82 -11.91
CA CYS A 247 -4.10 -4.67 -10.99
C CYS A 247 -5.13 -3.90 -10.15
N TRP A 248 -5.20 -2.56 -10.28
CA TRP A 248 -6.29 -1.72 -9.76
C TRP A 248 -7.64 -2.27 -10.22
N SER A 249 -7.78 -2.49 -11.53
CA SER A 249 -8.96 -3.10 -12.17
C SER A 249 -9.28 -4.52 -11.67
N THR A 250 -8.32 -5.19 -11.03
CA THR A 250 -8.45 -6.55 -10.49
C THR A 250 -8.37 -6.61 -8.96
N GLY A 251 -8.57 -5.49 -8.26
CA GLY A 251 -8.70 -5.47 -6.81
C GLY A 251 -7.43 -5.27 -5.99
N CYS A 252 -6.37 -4.71 -6.57
CA CYS A 252 -5.22 -4.23 -5.78
C CYS A 252 -5.59 -3.10 -4.81
N GLY A 253 -6.63 -2.32 -5.15
CA GLY A 253 -7.20 -1.27 -4.31
C GLY A 253 -6.40 0.03 -4.32
N GLU A 254 -7.09 1.08 -3.90
CA GLU A 254 -6.63 2.46 -3.83
C GLU A 254 -7.34 3.15 -2.67
N PHE A 255 -6.63 4.01 -1.95
CA PHE A 255 -7.21 4.80 -0.88
C PHE A 255 -6.79 6.26 -1.01
N ASP A 256 -7.75 7.12 -1.25
CA ASP A 256 -7.57 8.56 -1.27
C ASP A 256 -7.67 9.06 0.15
N ALA A 257 -6.53 9.49 0.70
CA ALA A 257 -6.49 10.15 1.99
C ALA A 257 -7.23 11.48 1.91
N PHE A 258 -6.97 12.20 0.82
CA PHE A 258 -7.84 13.25 0.34
C PHE A 258 -7.69 13.49 -1.17
N GLU A 259 -8.81 13.77 -1.83
CA GLU A 259 -8.83 14.38 -3.14
C GLU A 259 -9.72 15.63 -3.16
N VAL A 260 -9.31 16.60 -3.97
CA VAL A 260 -10.15 17.68 -4.47
C VAL A 260 -10.35 17.43 -5.97
N LEU A 261 -11.56 17.03 -6.38
CA LEU A 261 -11.86 16.65 -7.78
C LEU A 261 -12.57 17.75 -8.60
N GLY A 262 -12.79 18.93 -7.99
CA GLY A 262 -13.42 20.07 -8.63
C GLY A 262 -12.48 21.27 -8.72
N LYS A 263 -12.41 21.91 -9.89
CA LYS A 263 -11.75 23.21 -10.06
C LYS A 263 -12.40 24.25 -9.15
N GLY A 264 -11.62 24.87 -8.27
CA GLY A 264 -12.14 25.79 -7.25
C GLY A 264 -12.90 25.14 -6.09
N GLU A 265 -12.92 23.80 -5.99
CA GLU A 265 -13.53 23.11 -4.83
C GLU A 265 -12.64 23.26 -3.59
N GLU A 266 -13.28 23.45 -2.44
CA GLU A 266 -12.65 23.62 -1.14
C GLU A 266 -12.83 22.39 -0.23
N ARG A 267 -13.66 21.41 -0.59
CA ARG A 267 -13.85 20.17 0.17
C ARG A 267 -12.87 19.09 -0.27
N ALA A 268 -11.89 18.79 0.57
CA ALA A 268 -10.99 17.67 0.39
C ALA A 268 -11.57 16.42 1.08
N LYS A 269 -11.80 15.34 0.33
CA LYS A 269 -12.55 14.15 0.77
C LYS A 269 -11.75 12.86 0.64
N SER A 270 -11.97 11.92 1.56
CA SER A 270 -11.37 10.60 1.53
C SER A 270 -12.28 9.57 0.83
N THR A 271 -11.70 8.69 0.03
CA THR A 271 -12.40 7.62 -0.71
C THR A 271 -11.61 6.32 -0.66
N LEU A 272 -12.31 5.18 -0.56
CA LEU A 272 -11.71 3.85 -0.65
C LEU A 272 -12.22 3.14 -1.92
N HIS A 273 -11.28 2.85 -2.82
CA HIS A 273 -11.51 2.26 -4.13
C HIS A 273 -11.18 0.76 -4.17
N ARG A 274 -12.15 -0.09 -4.57
CA ARG A 274 -12.06 -1.56 -4.41
C ARG A 274 -12.83 -2.37 -5.47
N GLN A 275 -12.34 -3.60 -5.71
CA GLN A 275 -12.95 -4.51 -6.69
C GLN A 275 -14.43 -4.78 -6.42
N GLY A 276 -15.21 -4.90 -7.49
CA GLY A 276 -16.65 -5.16 -7.41
C GLY A 276 -17.48 -3.88 -7.30
N ASN A 277 -16.90 -2.71 -7.59
CA ASN A 277 -17.53 -1.42 -7.42
C ASN A 277 -17.90 -1.14 -5.95
N LEU A 278 -17.05 -1.62 -5.02
CA LEU A 278 -17.18 -1.41 -3.57
C LEU A 278 -16.50 -0.09 -3.16
N GLU A 279 -16.82 0.94 -3.95
CA GLU A 279 -16.35 2.31 -3.80
C GLU A 279 -17.07 2.93 -2.59
N GLY A 280 -16.31 3.37 -1.60
CA GLY A 280 -16.84 3.98 -0.38
C GLY A 280 -16.17 5.32 -0.13
N GLY A 281 -16.89 6.41 -0.36
CA GLY A 281 -16.50 7.74 0.12
C GLY A 281 -17.07 8.00 1.51
N ASP A 282 -16.36 8.76 2.33
CA ASP A 282 -16.94 9.37 3.53
C ASP A 282 -17.65 10.70 3.14
N SER A 283 -18.67 11.09 3.92
CA SER A 283 -19.26 12.43 3.83
C SER A 283 -18.43 13.47 4.59
N ASN A 284 -17.59 13.03 5.53
CA ASN A 284 -16.58 13.85 6.20
C ASN A 284 -15.57 14.42 5.20
N TYR A 285 -15.07 15.62 5.51
CA TYR A 285 -14.17 16.39 4.66
C TYR A 285 -13.44 17.41 5.52
N PHE A 286 -12.22 17.81 5.13
CA PHE A 286 -11.63 19.03 5.65
C PHE A 286 -11.69 20.14 4.59
N ARG A 287 -11.69 21.38 5.06
CA ARG A 287 -11.60 22.54 4.17
C ARG A 287 -10.15 22.68 3.69
N ARG A 288 -9.97 22.69 2.37
CA ARG A 288 -8.72 22.89 1.62
C ARG A 288 -7.87 23.99 2.29
N PRO A 289 -6.64 23.69 2.73
CA PRO A 289 -5.79 24.65 3.43
C PRO A 289 -5.16 25.63 2.43
N VAL A 290 -5.95 26.64 2.03
CA VAL A 290 -5.48 27.77 1.21
C VAL A 290 -4.81 28.80 2.12
N GLY A 291 -3.62 29.27 1.76
CA GLY A 291 -2.86 30.30 2.48
C GLY A 291 -2.30 29.87 3.85
N ARG A 292 -2.37 28.58 4.21
CA ARG A 292 -1.88 28.03 5.48
C ARG A 292 -1.46 26.58 5.33
N MET A 293 -0.61 26.09 6.24
CA MET A 293 -0.38 24.65 6.39
C MET A 293 -1.54 23.97 7.14
N LEU A 294 -1.62 22.66 6.98
CA LEU A 294 -2.45 21.73 7.74
C LEU A 294 -1.69 20.40 7.87
N LYS A 295 -1.80 19.77 9.03
CA LYS A 295 -1.27 18.41 9.28
C LYS A 295 -2.39 17.39 9.12
N PHE A 296 -2.10 16.27 8.46
CA PHE A 296 -3.05 15.19 8.24
C PHE A 296 -2.36 13.83 8.38
N ALA A 297 -3.10 12.85 8.86
CA ALA A 297 -2.64 11.50 9.12
C ALA A 297 -3.52 10.47 8.42
N VAL A 298 -2.90 9.38 7.98
CA VAL A 298 -3.60 8.14 7.64
C VAL A 298 -2.96 6.99 8.42
N ILE A 299 -3.78 6.26 9.16
CA ILE A 299 -3.36 5.19 10.06
C ILE A 299 -4.08 3.91 9.65
N TRP A 300 -3.32 2.92 9.20
CA TRP A 300 -3.80 1.55 9.03
C TRP A 300 -3.65 0.80 10.35
N THR A 301 -4.75 0.28 10.85
CA THR A 301 -4.84 -0.63 12.00
C THR A 301 -5.89 -1.68 11.66
N PHE A 302 -5.45 -2.80 11.06
CA PHE A 302 -6.36 -3.84 10.53
C PHE A 302 -7.45 -4.23 11.56
N PRO A 303 -8.76 -4.20 11.19
CA PRO A 303 -9.30 -4.14 9.83
C PRO A 303 -9.58 -2.73 9.27
N ASN A 304 -9.08 -1.66 9.89
CA ASN A 304 -9.48 -0.28 9.58
C ASN A 304 -8.37 0.57 8.94
N ILE A 305 -8.81 1.63 8.27
CA ILE A 305 -8.03 2.82 7.89
C ILE A 305 -8.70 4.02 8.55
N THR A 306 -7.95 4.78 9.34
CA THR A 306 -8.38 6.09 9.84
C THR A 306 -7.67 7.17 9.04
N ALA A 307 -8.39 8.20 8.60
CA ALA A 307 -7.82 9.40 7.97
C ALA A 307 -8.30 10.64 8.73
N LEU A 308 -7.40 11.48 9.23
CA LEU A 308 -7.75 12.60 10.10
C LEU A 308 -6.85 13.83 9.94
N VAL A 309 -7.42 15.02 10.18
CA VAL A 309 -6.65 16.23 10.47
C VAL A 309 -5.99 16.09 11.84
N LEU A 310 -4.73 16.52 11.96
CA LEU A 310 -3.98 16.60 13.21
C LEU A 310 -3.94 18.05 13.73
N ASP A 311 -3.70 18.22 15.03
CA ASP A 311 -3.46 19.53 15.63
C ASP A 311 -2.21 20.21 15.05
N ASP A 312 -2.22 21.54 14.96
CA ASP A 312 -1.13 22.32 14.36
C ASP A 312 0.22 22.15 15.09
N ASP A 313 0.21 21.83 16.39
CA ASP A 313 1.40 21.58 17.21
C ASP A 313 1.85 20.11 17.27
N PHE A 314 1.13 19.19 16.60
CA PHE A 314 1.48 17.76 16.58
C PHE A 314 2.87 17.54 15.95
N ASP A 315 3.79 16.93 16.69
CA ASP A 315 5.16 16.64 16.23
C ASP A 315 5.26 15.31 15.46
N PHE A 316 5.97 15.30 14.35
CA PHE A 316 6.28 14.09 13.58
C PHE A 316 7.52 13.39 14.18
N SER A 317 7.46 13.09 15.47
CA SER A 317 8.56 12.54 16.28
C SER A 317 9.16 11.24 15.71
N GLU A 318 10.38 10.87 16.15
CA GLU A 318 11.03 9.61 15.73
C GLU A 318 10.30 8.35 16.18
N SER A 319 9.53 8.44 17.26
CA SER A 319 8.67 7.36 17.76
C SER A 319 7.36 7.90 18.31
N LEU A 320 6.30 7.12 18.13
CA LEU A 320 4.97 7.35 18.71
C LEU A 320 4.64 6.17 19.61
N SER A 321 4.15 6.43 20.81
CA SER A 321 3.65 5.36 21.68
C SER A 321 2.35 4.79 21.15
N ASP A 322 2.05 3.54 21.52
CA ASP A 322 0.78 2.90 21.15
C ASP A 322 -0.43 3.67 21.71
N ASP A 323 -0.30 4.33 22.87
CA ASP A 323 -1.35 5.17 23.45
C ASP A 323 -1.61 6.43 22.61
N GLN A 324 -0.58 7.07 22.02
CA GLN A 324 -0.76 8.17 21.07
C GLN A 324 -1.50 7.71 19.81
N ILE A 325 -1.11 6.56 19.23
CA ILE A 325 -1.80 6.02 18.05
C ILE A 325 -3.26 5.65 18.39
N ARG A 326 -3.52 5.04 19.55
CA ARG A 326 -4.89 4.73 20.02
C ARG A 326 -5.74 5.98 20.19
N GLN A 327 -5.16 7.09 20.66
CA GLN A 327 -5.85 8.37 20.75
C GLN A 327 -6.22 8.89 19.35
N LEU A 328 -5.28 8.86 18.40
CA LEU A 328 -5.52 9.30 17.02
C LEU A 328 -6.56 8.45 16.26
N VAL A 329 -6.67 7.15 16.54
CA VAL A 329 -7.70 6.27 15.92
C VAL A 329 -8.96 6.12 16.77
N SER A 330 -9.10 6.88 17.86
CA SER A 330 -10.29 6.83 18.70
C SER A 330 -11.47 7.50 17.98
N TYR A 331 -12.60 6.81 17.92
CA TYR A 331 -13.77 7.31 17.19
C TYR A 331 -14.44 8.44 17.96
N ASP A 332 -14.45 9.62 17.35
CA ASP A 332 -15.24 10.78 17.77
C ASP A 332 -16.45 10.95 16.83
N PRO A 333 -17.70 10.76 17.33
CA PRO A 333 -18.90 10.93 16.51
C PRO A 333 -19.20 12.38 16.11
N ASP A 334 -18.61 13.37 16.80
CA ASP A 334 -18.82 14.79 16.53
C ASP A 334 -17.74 15.37 15.59
N SER A 335 -16.73 14.57 15.21
CA SER A 335 -15.66 14.98 14.29
C SER A 335 -16.03 14.79 12.82
N TRP A 336 -16.05 15.91 12.09
CA TRP A 336 -16.27 15.99 10.64
C TRP A 336 -14.96 15.94 9.83
N VAL A 337 -13.81 15.92 10.51
CA VAL A 337 -12.45 15.86 9.94
C VAL A 337 -11.74 14.53 10.19
N HIS A 338 -12.46 13.53 10.69
CA HIS A 338 -11.97 12.18 11.00
C HIS A 338 -12.84 11.15 10.26
N SER A 339 -12.24 10.40 9.34
CA SER A 339 -12.92 9.39 8.51
C SER A 339 -12.43 7.99 8.86
N LEU A 340 -13.35 7.01 8.91
CA LEU A 340 -13.05 5.63 9.29
C LEU A 340 -13.55 4.66 8.20
N PHE A 341 -12.62 3.91 7.60
CA PHE A 341 -12.90 2.96 6.53
C PHE A 341 -12.55 1.52 6.94
N ALA A 342 -13.47 0.59 6.77
CA ALA A 342 -13.18 -0.83 6.88
C ALA A 342 -12.48 -1.33 5.60
N ILE A 343 -11.30 -1.95 5.75
CA ILE A 343 -10.52 -2.56 4.65
C ILE A 343 -11.31 -3.73 4.02
N GLY A 344 -12.05 -4.48 4.84
CA GLY A 344 -12.70 -5.74 4.48
C GLY A 344 -11.86 -6.97 4.83
N ASP A 345 -12.52 -8.14 4.83
CA ASP A 345 -11.94 -9.47 5.11
C ASP A 345 -11.30 -10.12 3.86
#